data_AF-A0A7W3VK18-F1
#
_entry.id   AF-A0A7W3VK18-F1
#
_cell.length_a   1.000
_cell.length_b   1.000
_cell.length_c   1.000
_cell.angle_alpha   90.00
_cell.angle_beta   90.00
_cell.angle_gamma   90.00
#
_symmetry.space_group_name_H-M   'P 1'
#
loop_
_entity.id
_entity.type
_entity.pdbx_description
1 polymer ?
#
loop_
_entity_poly.entity_id
_entity_poly.type
_entity_poly.pdbx_seq_one_letter_code
_entity_poly.pdbx_strand_id
1 'polypeptide(L)'
;MVFQELEEIISKVIINADIVGKDYYFIDRASFLIEESTNLMYNLDMVSSNSLDAINENLVMFYKNQAFPFYEKWNNLNVLYEFIKDKEGREELHDILGQFWQFKKAAILRLCNDENYQEYMDEFVARRKMILDKRAESIDTRRYYHAAKELKEILDKTEPVYNV
;
A
#
# COMPACT_ATOMS: atom_id res chain seq x y z
N MET A 1 -5.25 -3.57 -6.43
CA MET A 1 -5.25 -2.25 -7.11
C MET A 1 -4.04 -1.45 -6.64
N VAL A 2 -3.50 -0.62 -7.53
CA VAL A 2 -2.28 0.17 -7.29
C VAL A 2 -2.64 1.65 -7.37
N PHE A 3 -2.35 2.41 -6.32
CA PHE A 3 -2.45 3.87 -6.32
C PHE A 3 -1.08 4.42 -6.69
N GLN A 4 -0.93 4.89 -7.93
CA GLN A 4 0.37 5.26 -8.49
C GLN A 4 1.02 6.39 -7.70
N GLU A 5 0.25 7.39 -7.30
CA GLU A 5 0.71 8.53 -6.49
C GLU A 5 1.30 8.11 -5.13
N LEU A 6 0.78 7.03 -4.56
CA LEU A 6 1.28 6.45 -3.31
C LEU A 6 2.54 5.62 -3.56
N GLU A 7 2.48 4.68 -4.51
CA GLU A 7 3.56 3.72 -4.73
C GLU A 7 4.83 4.37 -5.28
N GLU A 8 4.72 5.43 -6.08
CA GLU A 8 5.89 6.18 -6.58
C GLU A 8 6.72 6.77 -5.42
N ILE A 9 6.06 7.31 -4.40
CA ILE A 9 6.72 7.86 -3.21
C ILE A 9 7.33 6.73 -2.39
N ILE A 10 6.55 5.70 -2.05
CA ILE A 10 6.99 4.64 -1.15
C ILE A 10 8.15 3.86 -1.77
N SER A 11 8.02 3.47 -3.04
CA SER A 11 9.01 2.65 -3.75
C SER A 11 10.36 3.35 -3.81
N LYS A 12 10.37 4.64 -4.12
CA LYS A 12 11.59 5.44 -4.17
C LYS A 12 12.32 5.40 -2.82
N VAL A 13 11.59 5.60 -1.73
CA VAL A 13 12.16 5.62 -0.38
C VAL A 13 12.73 4.25 0.02
N ILE A 14 11.98 3.16 -0.21
CA ILE A 14 12.43 1.82 0.21
C ILE A 14 13.57 1.28 -0.65
N ILE A 15 13.64 1.66 -1.93
CA ILE A 15 14.74 1.32 -2.84
C ILE A 15 15.99 2.11 -2.46
N ASN A 16 15.87 3.42 -2.26
CA ASN A 16 17.01 4.28 -1.87
C ASN A 16 17.64 3.85 -0.53
N ALA A 17 16.82 3.34 0.38
CA ALA A 17 17.29 2.81 1.65
C ALA A 17 17.80 1.36 1.59
N ASP A 18 17.87 0.72 0.41
CA ASP A 18 18.22 -0.69 0.22
C ASP A 18 17.40 -1.65 1.12
N ILE A 19 16.13 -1.32 1.41
CA ILE A 19 15.22 -2.20 2.17
C ILE A 19 14.72 -3.34 1.28
N VAL A 20 14.58 -3.07 -0.01
CA VAL A 20 14.20 -4.02 -1.05
C VAL A 20 15.27 -4.07 -2.14
N GLY A 21 15.23 -5.10 -2.99
CA GLY A 21 16.11 -5.19 -4.14
C GLY A 21 15.88 -4.07 -5.15
N LYS A 22 16.88 -3.76 -5.97
CA LYS A 22 16.80 -2.71 -7.01
C LYS A 22 15.77 -3.04 -8.11
N ASP A 23 15.45 -4.31 -8.29
CA ASP A 23 14.43 -4.80 -9.21
C ASP A 23 13.03 -4.87 -8.56
N TYR A 24 12.78 -4.07 -7.51
CA TYR A 24 11.48 -3.99 -6.88
C TYR A 24 10.51 -3.18 -7.76
N TYR A 25 9.63 -3.88 -8.48
CA TYR A 25 8.57 -3.29 -9.28
C TYR A 25 7.28 -3.18 -8.46
N PHE A 26 6.79 -1.95 -8.29
CA PHE A 26 5.59 -1.67 -7.49
C PHE A 26 4.28 -2.05 -8.20
N ILE A 27 4.30 -2.12 -9.54
CA ILE A 27 3.14 -2.55 -10.33
C ILE A 27 2.71 -3.97 -9.95
N ASP A 28 3.64 -4.79 -9.45
CA ASP A 28 3.40 -6.16 -9.01
C ASP A 28 2.95 -6.27 -7.54
N ARG A 29 2.83 -5.15 -6.80
CA ARG A 29 2.44 -5.13 -5.38
C ARG A 29 1.28 -4.19 -5.14
N ALA A 30 0.17 -4.75 -4.67
CA ALA A 30 -1.03 -3.97 -4.40
C ALA A 30 -0.82 -2.94 -3.27
N SER A 31 -1.38 -1.75 -3.45
CA SER A 31 -1.35 -0.68 -2.45
C SER A 31 -2.12 -1.04 -1.19
N PHE A 32 -3.15 -1.87 -1.35
CA PHE A 32 -3.89 -2.51 -0.28
C PHE A 32 -4.06 -3.99 -0.58
N LEU A 33 -4.00 -4.81 0.46
CA LEU A 33 -4.25 -6.25 0.38
C LEU A 33 -5.76 -6.47 0.26
N ILE A 34 -6.11 -7.36 -0.66
CA ILE A 34 -7.44 -7.93 -0.78
C ILE A 34 -7.21 -9.41 -0.54
N GLU A 35 -7.99 -10.04 0.33
CA GLU A 35 -7.97 -11.50 0.45
C GLU A 35 -8.11 -12.11 -0.95
N GLU A 36 -7.27 -13.10 -1.24
CA GLU A 36 -7.09 -13.75 -2.54
C GLU A 36 -8.36 -14.43 -3.11
N SER A 37 -9.55 -14.17 -2.57
CA SER A 37 -10.81 -14.68 -3.12
C SER A 37 -11.08 -14.23 -4.57
N THR A 38 -10.32 -13.25 -5.07
CA THR A 38 -10.35 -12.80 -6.47
C THR A 38 -9.18 -13.33 -7.32
N ASN A 39 -8.50 -14.41 -6.91
CA ASN A 39 -7.45 -15.05 -7.72
C ASN A 39 -8.06 -15.56 -9.04
N LEU A 40 -7.97 -14.71 -10.07
CA LEU A 40 -8.36 -14.92 -11.47
C LEU A 40 -7.43 -15.91 -12.21
N MET A 41 -6.69 -16.74 -11.49
CA MET A 41 -5.90 -17.77 -12.11
C MET A 41 -6.86 -18.88 -12.55
N TYR A 42 -7.50 -18.69 -13.71
CA TYR A 42 -8.14 -19.78 -14.41
C TYR A 42 -7.06 -20.82 -14.66
N ASN A 43 -7.12 -21.91 -13.89
CA ASN A 43 -6.28 -23.06 -14.15
C ASN A 43 -6.59 -23.50 -15.59
N LEU A 44 -5.56 -23.66 -16.43
CA LEU A 44 -5.70 -24.13 -17.81
C LEU A 44 -6.48 -25.46 -17.87
N ASP A 45 -6.46 -26.22 -16.77
CA ASP A 45 -7.27 -27.43 -16.57
C ASP A 45 -8.79 -27.16 -16.62
N MET A 46 -9.27 -26.01 -16.12
CA MET A 46 -10.69 -25.62 -16.19
C MET A 46 -11.15 -25.29 -17.61
N VAL A 47 -10.22 -24.87 -18.49
CA VAL A 47 -10.51 -24.57 -19.90
C VAL A 47 -10.66 -25.86 -20.70
N SER A 48 -10.01 -26.95 -20.28
CA SER A 48 -10.12 -28.27 -20.93
C SER A 48 -11.42 -29.01 -20.63
N SER A 49 -12.15 -28.61 -19.58
CA SER A 49 -13.34 -29.32 -19.06
C SER A 49 -14.67 -28.60 -19.29
N ASN A 50 -14.65 -27.29 -19.59
CA ASN A 50 -15.85 -26.48 -19.79
C ASN A 50 -16.01 -26.03 -21.25
N SER A 51 -17.25 -25.79 -21.68
CA SER A 51 -17.49 -25.16 -22.99
C SER A 51 -17.00 -23.71 -22.97
N LEU A 52 -16.64 -23.18 -24.15
CA LEU A 52 -16.27 -21.76 -24.31
C LEU A 52 -17.37 -20.82 -23.81
N ASP A 53 -18.64 -21.18 -23.99
CA ASP A 53 -19.78 -20.39 -23.52
C ASP A 53 -19.83 -20.30 -21.99
N ALA A 54 -19.60 -21.41 -21.27
CA ALA A 54 -19.57 -21.43 -19.82
C ALA A 54 -18.39 -20.60 -19.26
N ILE A 55 -17.23 -20.62 -19.95
CA ILE A 55 -16.09 -19.77 -19.60
C ILE A 55 -16.45 -18.30 -19.78
N ASN A 56 -17.08 -17.95 -20.91
CA ASN A 56 -17.50 -16.59 -21.21
C ASN A 56 -18.52 -16.06 -20.19
N GLU A 57 -19.53 -16.85 -19.84
CA GLU A 57 -20.52 -16.49 -18.81
C GLU A 57 -19.86 -16.27 -17.44
N ASN A 58 -18.93 -17.14 -17.04
CA ASN A 58 -18.19 -16.99 -15.79
C ASN A 58 -17.34 -15.71 -15.77
N LEU A 59 -16.66 -15.38 -16.87
CA LEU A 59 -15.91 -14.13 -16.99
C LEU A 59 -16.83 -12.92 -16.88
N VAL A 60 -17.96 -12.90 -17.60
CA VAL A 60 -18.94 -11.80 -17.54
C VAL A 60 -19.48 -11.62 -16.13
N MET A 61 -19.84 -12.71 -15.44
CA MET A 61 -20.31 -12.66 -14.05
C MET A 61 -19.23 -12.16 -13.10
N PHE A 62 -17.99 -12.62 -13.25
CA PHE A 62 -16.86 -12.15 -12.47
C PHE A 62 -16.67 -10.63 -12.63
N TYR A 63 -16.62 -10.14 -13.87
CA TYR A 63 -16.40 -8.71 -14.10
C TYR A 63 -17.57 -7.87 -13.55
N LYS A 64 -18.81 -8.30 -13.77
CA LYS A 64 -20.00 -7.57 -13.29
C LYS A 64 -20.17 -7.58 -11.78
N ASN A 65 -19.93 -8.71 -11.14
CA ASN A 65 -20.30 -8.90 -9.73
C ASN A 65 -19.12 -8.70 -8.78
N GLN A 66 -17.88 -8.86 -9.26
CA GLN A 66 -16.69 -8.75 -8.42
C GLN A 66 -15.80 -7.59 -8.87
N ALA A 67 -15.30 -7.60 -10.12
CA ALA A 67 -14.28 -6.64 -10.53
C ALA A 67 -14.80 -5.19 -10.63
N PHE A 68 -15.88 -4.94 -11.37
CA PHE A 68 -16.38 -3.58 -11.56
C PHE A 68 -16.81 -2.92 -10.25
N PRO A 69 -17.65 -3.54 -9.38
CA PRO A 69 -18.02 -2.94 -8.11
C PRO A 69 -16.81 -2.67 -7.21
N PHE A 70 -15.81 -3.55 -7.28
CA PHE A 70 -14.56 -3.37 -6.56
C PHE A 70 -13.79 -2.12 -7.03
N TYR A 71 -13.53 -2.00 -8.34
CA TYR A 71 -12.80 -0.85 -8.87
C TYR A 71 -13.59 0.46 -8.77
N GLU A 72 -14.91 0.40 -8.83
CA GLU A 72 -15.79 1.55 -8.59
C GLU A 72 -15.69 2.01 -7.14
N LYS A 73 -15.71 1.08 -6.18
CA LYS A 73 -15.55 1.39 -4.76
C LYS A 73 -14.17 1.98 -4.47
N TRP A 74 -13.09 1.34 -4.91
CA TRP A 74 -11.72 1.71 -4.55
C TRP A 74 -11.07 2.68 -5.53
N ASN A 75 -11.85 3.52 -6.20
CA ASN A 75 -11.42 4.28 -7.37
C ASN A 75 -10.38 5.39 -7.13
N ASN A 76 -10.14 5.80 -5.88
CA ASN A 76 -9.17 6.85 -5.53
C ASN A 76 -8.64 6.70 -4.10
N LEU A 77 -7.59 7.47 -3.78
CA LEU A 77 -6.92 7.40 -2.48
C LEU A 77 -7.79 7.91 -1.33
N ASN A 78 -8.71 8.86 -1.56
CA ASN A 78 -9.64 9.34 -0.54
C ASN A 78 -10.53 8.23 0.01
N VAL A 79 -11.00 7.31 -0.83
CA VAL A 79 -11.80 6.17 -0.34
C VAL A 79 -10.96 5.27 0.56
N LEU A 80 -9.70 5.02 0.20
CA LEU A 80 -8.79 4.24 1.05
C LEU A 80 -8.50 4.99 2.36
N TYR A 81 -8.28 6.31 2.30
CA TYR A 81 -8.08 7.18 3.46
C TYR A 81 -9.25 7.11 4.43
N GLU A 82 -10.48 7.31 3.96
CA GLU A 82 -11.69 7.22 4.79
C GLU A 82 -11.80 5.85 5.48
N PHE A 83 -11.30 4.80 4.83
CA PHE A 83 -11.27 3.47 5.41
C PHE A 83 -10.20 3.30 6.49
N ILE A 84 -9.07 4.02 6.46
CA ILE A 84 -7.93 3.80 7.38
C ILE A 84 -7.70 4.90 8.41
N LYS A 85 -8.30 6.09 8.26
CA LYS A 85 -7.96 7.28 9.07
C LYS A 85 -8.08 7.07 10.58
N ASP A 86 -9.11 6.36 11.02
CA ASP A 86 -9.37 6.08 12.45
C ASP A 86 -8.68 4.80 12.96
N LYS A 87 -7.92 4.11 12.11
CA LYS A 87 -7.31 2.82 12.43
C LYS A 87 -5.89 3.02 12.94
N GLU A 88 -5.62 2.59 14.17
CA GLU A 88 -4.27 2.63 14.78
C GLU A 88 -3.66 1.24 15.04
N GLY A 89 -4.45 0.18 14.86
CA GLY A 89 -4.01 -1.19 15.11
C GLY A 89 -2.96 -1.66 14.11
N ARG A 90 -1.83 -2.20 14.59
CA ARG A 90 -0.78 -2.77 13.74
C ARG A 90 -1.33 -3.88 12.83
N GLU A 91 -2.06 -4.83 13.40
CA GLU A 91 -2.59 -5.99 12.66
C GLU A 91 -3.61 -5.51 11.63
N GLU A 92 -4.56 -4.70 12.04
CA GLU A 92 -5.58 -4.12 11.17
C GLU A 92 -4.98 -3.33 9.99
N LEU A 93 -4.04 -2.42 10.25
CA LEU A 93 -3.38 -1.66 9.18
C LEU A 93 -2.49 -2.54 8.30
N HIS A 94 -1.86 -3.57 8.86
CA HIS A 94 -1.09 -4.53 8.08
C HIS A 94 -1.99 -5.37 7.18
N ASP A 95 -3.15 -5.80 7.65
CA ASP A 95 -4.10 -6.59 6.87
C ASP A 95 -4.71 -5.77 5.73
N ILE A 96 -4.81 -4.45 5.90
CA ILE A 96 -5.34 -3.55 4.86
C ILE A 96 -4.23 -3.09 3.91
N LEU A 97 -3.10 -2.56 4.41
CA LEU A 97 -2.07 -1.90 3.59
C LEU A 97 -0.89 -2.83 3.25
N GLY A 98 -0.82 -3.99 3.88
CA GLY A 98 0.22 -5.00 3.68
C GLY A 98 1.60 -4.56 4.14
N GLN A 99 2.60 -5.01 3.38
CA GLN A 99 3.99 -4.65 3.64
C GLN A 99 4.17 -3.12 3.59
N PHE A 100 5.00 -2.61 4.49
CA PHE A 100 5.28 -1.18 4.62
C PHE A 100 4.07 -0.32 4.99
N TRP A 101 3.03 -0.90 5.62
CA TRP A 101 1.82 -0.19 6.04
C TRP A 101 2.09 1.16 6.75
N GLN A 102 3.14 1.27 7.56
CA GLN A 102 3.49 2.52 8.27
C GLN A 102 3.92 3.63 7.30
N PHE A 103 4.69 3.27 6.28
CA PHE A 103 5.12 4.19 5.23
C PHE A 103 3.90 4.61 4.39
N LYS A 104 3.08 3.63 4.02
CA LYS A 104 1.85 3.86 3.25
C LYS A 104 0.86 4.74 4.00
N LYS A 105 0.62 4.48 5.29
CA LYS A 105 -0.27 5.31 6.14
C LYS A 105 0.22 6.76 6.19
N ALA A 106 1.50 7.00 6.46
CA ALA A 106 2.05 8.36 6.46
C ALA A 106 1.84 9.09 5.12
N ALA A 107 2.11 8.41 4.00
CA ALA A 107 1.91 8.99 2.67
C ALA A 107 0.43 9.25 2.36
N ILE A 108 -0.48 8.34 2.72
CA ILE A 108 -1.93 8.54 2.55
C ILE A 108 -2.41 9.76 3.35
N LEU A 109 -2.04 9.86 4.64
CA LEU A 109 -2.39 11.02 5.47
C LEU A 109 -1.91 12.32 4.84
N ARG A 110 -0.67 12.35 4.32
CA ARG A 110 -0.14 13.55 3.65
C ARG A 110 -0.90 13.89 2.37
N LEU A 111 -1.08 12.91 1.49
CA LEU A 111 -1.69 13.09 0.17
C LEU A 111 -3.17 13.48 0.29
N CYS A 112 -3.84 13.05 1.36
CA CYS A 112 -5.22 13.41 1.67
C CYS A 112 -5.35 14.67 2.55
N ASN A 113 -4.27 15.38 2.86
CA ASN A 113 -4.30 16.59 3.70
C ASN A 113 -4.85 16.38 5.12
N ASP A 114 -4.61 15.21 5.72
CA ASP A 114 -5.04 14.93 7.10
C ASP A 114 -4.27 15.79 8.12
N GLU A 115 -4.99 16.38 9.07
CA GLU A 115 -4.42 17.26 10.09
C GLU A 115 -3.43 16.55 11.03
N ASN A 116 -3.58 15.23 11.22
CA ASN A 116 -2.75 14.41 12.09
C ASN A 116 -1.50 13.87 11.36
N TYR A 117 -1.30 14.18 10.08
CA TYR A 117 -0.13 13.76 9.32
C TYR A 117 1.18 14.05 10.08
N GLN A 118 1.31 15.28 10.57
CA GLN A 118 2.56 15.74 11.18
C GLN A 118 2.87 14.95 12.45
N GLU A 119 1.88 14.77 13.32
CA GLU A 119 1.99 13.99 14.55
C GLU A 119 2.35 12.53 14.25
N TYR A 120 1.60 11.89 13.34
CA TYR A 120 1.85 10.51 12.94
C TYR A 120 3.28 10.32 12.39
N MET A 121 3.73 11.25 11.53
CA MET A 121 5.03 11.15 10.90
C MET A 121 6.18 11.35 11.89
N ASP A 122 6.04 12.29 12.81
CA ASP A 122 7.04 12.56 13.85
C ASP A 122 7.15 11.38 14.83
N GLU A 123 6.02 10.80 15.24
CA GLU A 123 6.01 9.57 16.03
C GLU A 123 6.64 8.38 15.31
N PHE A 124 6.34 8.22 14.02
CA PHE A 124 6.89 7.15 13.21
C PHE A 124 8.42 7.22 13.14
N VAL A 125 8.97 8.40 12.87
CA VAL A 125 10.42 8.64 12.85
C VAL A 125 11.04 8.40 14.23
N ALA A 126 10.42 8.92 15.30
CA ALA A 126 10.88 8.73 16.67
C ALA A 126 10.92 7.24 17.07
N ARG A 127 9.89 6.47 16.70
CA ARG A 127 9.81 5.03 16.95
C ARG A 127 10.92 4.27 16.22
N ARG A 128 11.20 4.62 14.96
CA ARG A 128 12.33 4.04 14.20
C ARG A 128 13.67 4.37 14.82
N LYS A 129 13.85 5.59 15.32
CA LYS A 129 15.05 5.98 16.05
C LYS A 129 15.23 5.14 17.32
N MET A 130 14.18 4.97 18.12
CA MET A 130 14.23 4.15 19.33
C MET A 130 14.64 2.70 19.02
N ILE A 131 14.14 2.14 17.91
CA ILE A 131 14.50 0.78 17.48
C ILE A 131 15.98 0.72 17.06
N LEU A 132 16.46 1.72 16.33
CA LEU A 132 17.86 1.84 15.95
C LEU A 132 18.76 1.94 17.19
N ASP A 133 18.43 2.78 18.17
CA ASP A 133 19.23 2.95 19.39
C ASP A 133 19.33 1.64 20.19
N LYS A 134 18.29 0.79 20.16
CA LYS A 134 18.28 -0.53 20.82
C LYS A 134 19.02 -1.62 20.04
N ARG A 135 19.25 -1.45 18.74
CA ARG A 135 19.81 -2.45 17.83
C ARG A 135 20.73 -1.80 16.79
N ALA A 136 21.64 -0.95 17.24
CA ALA A 136 22.44 -0.08 16.39
C ALA A 136 23.31 -0.85 15.38
N GLU A 137 23.66 -2.09 15.70
CA GLU A 137 24.40 -3.01 14.85
C GLU A 137 23.59 -3.52 13.65
N SER A 138 22.27 -3.59 13.77
CA SER A 138 21.38 -4.12 12.74
C SER A 138 21.31 -3.18 11.53
N ILE A 139 21.76 -3.67 10.38
CA ILE A 139 21.69 -2.94 9.12
C ILE A 139 20.25 -2.59 8.76
N ASP A 140 19.30 -3.48 9.01
CA ASP A 140 17.89 -3.23 8.71
C ASP A 140 17.34 -2.08 9.54
N THR A 141 17.65 -2.02 10.84
CA THR A 141 17.17 -0.89 11.67
C THR A 141 17.72 0.46 11.19
N ARG A 142 18.98 0.50 10.74
CA ARG A 142 19.57 1.70 10.12
C ARG A 142 18.84 2.08 8.83
N ARG A 143 18.60 1.11 7.95
CA ARG A 143 17.88 1.32 6.67
C ARG A 143 16.46 1.83 6.89
N TYR A 144 15.70 1.22 7.79
CA TYR A 144 14.32 1.63 8.10
C TYR A 144 14.25 3.02 8.75
N TYR A 145 15.23 3.39 9.58
CA TYR A 145 15.28 4.74 10.13
C TYR A 145 15.65 5.79 9.07
N HIS A 146 16.62 5.49 8.20
CA HIS A 146 16.95 6.34 7.05
C HIS A 146 15.73 6.54 6.14
N ALA A 147 15.06 5.45 5.78
CA ALA A 147 13.85 5.49 4.97
C ALA A 147 12.74 6.33 5.61
N ALA A 148 12.52 6.22 6.92
CA ALA A 148 11.50 7.03 7.59
C ALA A 148 11.85 8.53 7.56
N LYS A 149 13.12 8.89 7.73
CA LYS A 149 13.58 10.28 7.58
C LYS A 149 13.41 10.81 6.16
N GLU A 150 13.84 10.03 5.17
CA GLU A 150 13.71 10.40 3.77
C GLU A 150 12.23 10.55 3.36
N LEU A 151 11.37 9.64 3.80
CA LEU A 151 9.93 9.75 3.59
C LEU A 151 9.41 11.08 4.14
N LYS A 152 9.82 11.46 5.36
CA LYS A 152 9.37 12.71 5.98
C LYS A 152 9.77 13.92 5.14
N GLU A 153 11.04 13.97 4.74
CA GLU A 153 11.57 15.07 3.93
C GLU A 153 10.90 15.19 2.56
N ILE A 154 10.47 14.07 1.97
CA ILE A 154 9.70 14.05 0.73
C ILE A 154 8.28 14.54 0.99
N LEU A 155 7.57 13.91 1.94
CA LEU A 155 6.16 14.21 2.22
C LEU A 155 5.95 15.65 2.69
N ASP A 156 6.85 16.21 3.51
CA ASP A 156 6.79 17.61 3.95
C ASP A 156 6.88 18.61 2.78
N LYS A 157 7.41 18.18 1.62
CA LYS A 157 7.53 18.99 0.39
C LYS A 157 6.51 18.62 -0.69
N THR A 158 5.80 17.51 -0.53
CA THR A 158 4.77 17.05 -1.45
C THR A 158 3.47 17.78 -1.14
N GLU A 159 2.88 18.46 -2.13
CA GLU A 159 1.54 19.05 -1.97
C GLU A 159 0.48 17.95 -1.84
N PRO A 160 -0.58 18.14 -1.03
CA PRO A 160 -1.71 17.22 -1.01
C PRO A 160 -2.36 17.10 -2.38
N VAL A 161 -2.82 15.90 -2.72
CA VAL A 161 -3.57 15.64 -3.96
C VAL A 161 -5.06 15.82 -3.73
N TYR A 162 -5.51 15.55 -2.50
CA TYR A 162 -6.90 15.62 -2.11
C TYR A 162 -7.07 16.53 -0.90
N ASN A 163 -8.18 17.27 -0.87
CA ASN A 163 -8.62 18.01 0.30
C ASN A 163 -9.77 17.24 0.93
N VAL A 164 -9.49 16.51 2.00
CA VAL A 164 -10.51 15.85 2.84
C VAL A 164 -10.96 16.75 3.98
#